data_AF-A0A1A7X656-F1
#
_entry.id   AF-A0A1A7X656-F1
#
_cell.length_a   1.000
_cell.length_b   1.000
_cell.length_c   1.000
_cell.angle_alpha   90.00
_cell.angle_beta   90.00
_cell.angle_gamma   90.00
#
_symmetry.space_group_name_H-M   'P 1'
#
loop_
_entity.id
_entity.type
_entity.pdbx_description
1 polymer ?
#
loop_
_entity_poly.entity_id
_entity_poly.type
_entity_poly.pdbx_seq_one_letter_code
_entity_poly.pdbx_strand_id
1 'polypeptide(L)'
;QEQEFISNNVDYYLDKWHGYWLGLLQTSSKWIWVDGHEDNLRYWIPQPYGASGLFALLVPRPYDIVLPVTQNWDASDNLFLLRFICECEALIRSN
;
A
#
# COMPACT_ATOMS: atom_id res chain seq x y z
N GLN A 1 13.38 3.50 1.96
CA GLN A 1 13.28 4.32 3.18
C GLN A 1 11.84 4.57 3.56
N GLU A 2 11.05 5.36 2.82
CA GLU A 2 9.64 5.62 3.18
C GLU A 2 8.78 4.35 3.19
N GLN A 3 8.82 3.55 2.12
CA GLN A 3 8.08 2.28 2.10
C GLN A 3 8.47 1.35 3.26
N GLU A 4 9.75 1.31 3.63
CA GLU A 4 10.22 0.51 4.77
C GLU A 4 9.69 1.05 6.09
N PHE A 5 9.66 2.38 6.24
CA PHE A 5 9.08 3.03 7.41
C PHE A 5 7.59 2.65 7.53
N ILE A 6 6.80 2.82 6.46
CA ILE A 6 5.38 2.46 6.47
C ILE A 6 5.21 0.97 6.79
N SER A 7 5.89 0.07 6.07
CA SER A 7 5.81 -1.38 6.27
C SER A 7 6.25 -1.88 7.66
N ASN A 8 6.98 -1.07 8.41
CA ASN A 8 7.38 -1.38 9.80
C ASN A 8 6.47 -0.71 10.85
N ASN A 9 5.60 0.22 10.45
CA ASN A 9 4.73 0.99 11.36
C ASN A 9 3.23 0.75 11.11
N VAL A 10 2.87 -0.18 10.24
CA VAL A 10 1.49 -0.60 9.99
C VAL A 10 1.22 -1.96 10.62
N ASP A 11 0.15 -2.03 11.42
CA ASP A 11 -0.21 -3.24 12.14
C ASP A 11 -1.20 -4.11 11.36
N TYR A 12 -1.03 -5.42 11.47
CA TYR A 12 -2.06 -6.39 11.18
C TYR A 12 -3.20 -6.25 12.20
N TYR A 13 -4.46 -6.14 11.75
CA TYR A 13 -5.57 -5.76 12.65
C TYR A 13 -6.82 -6.65 12.61
N LEU A 14 -6.96 -7.57 11.65
CA LEU A 14 -8.14 -8.45 11.62
C LEU A 14 -7.80 -9.81 11.02
N ASP A 15 -7.65 -9.85 9.70
CA ASP A 15 -7.24 -11.03 8.98
C ASP A 15 -6.24 -10.68 7.87
N LYS A 16 -5.76 -11.72 7.19
CA LYS A 16 -4.77 -11.58 6.13
C LYS A 16 -5.27 -10.76 4.93
N TRP A 17 -6.57 -10.60 4.73
CA TRP A 17 -7.17 -9.82 3.64
C TRP A 17 -7.34 -8.34 3.98
N HIS A 18 -7.10 -7.95 5.23
CA HIS A 18 -7.27 -6.59 5.70
C HIS A 18 -5.98 -5.79 5.61
N GLY A 19 -5.99 -4.75 4.78
CA GLY A 19 -4.86 -3.88 4.56
C GLY A 19 -5.17 -2.41 4.75
N TYR A 20 -4.33 -1.58 4.15
CA TYR A 20 -4.42 -0.13 4.15
C TYR A 20 -4.46 0.40 2.72
N TRP A 21 -5.48 1.17 2.38
CA TRP A 21 -5.54 1.89 1.11
C TRP A 21 -4.37 2.85 0.96
N LEU A 22 -3.75 2.81 -0.21
CA LEU A 22 -2.80 3.80 -0.69
C LEU A 22 -3.49 4.74 -1.65
N GLY A 23 -2.94 5.93 -1.82
CA GLY A 23 -3.38 6.90 -2.84
C GLY A 23 -2.99 6.50 -4.26
N LEU A 24 -3.04 5.22 -4.64
CA LEU A 24 -2.60 4.72 -5.94
C LEU A 24 -3.74 3.97 -6.64
N LEU A 25 -4.05 4.38 -7.87
CA LEU A 25 -5.18 3.90 -8.69
C LEU A 25 -4.69 3.46 -10.06
N GLN A 26 -5.24 2.36 -10.58
CA GLN A 26 -5.01 1.95 -11.95
C GLN A 26 -5.93 2.70 -12.92
N THR A 27 -5.34 3.45 -13.86
CA THR A 27 -6.03 4.13 -14.96
C THR A 27 -5.37 3.77 -16.28
N SER A 28 -6.15 3.27 -17.25
CA SER A 28 -5.66 2.93 -18.59
C SER A 28 -4.40 2.05 -18.58
N SER A 29 -4.40 1.03 -17.72
CA SER A 29 -3.28 0.08 -17.49
C SER A 29 -2.03 0.67 -16.82
N LYS A 30 -2.07 1.90 -16.34
CA LYS A 30 -1.00 2.53 -15.55
C LYS A 30 -1.44 2.73 -14.11
N TRP A 31 -0.52 2.65 -13.18
CA TRP A 31 -0.76 3.00 -11.78
C TRP A 31 -0.39 4.46 -11.56
N ILE A 32 -1.34 5.25 -11.08
CA ILE A 32 -1.25 6.71 -10.95
C ILE A 32 -1.55 7.09 -9.51
N TRP A 33 -0.66 7.86 -8.89
CA TRP A 33 -0.86 8.42 -7.57
C TRP A 33 -1.95 9.51 -7.61
N VAL A 34 -2.60 9.77 -6.48
CA VAL A 34 -3.66 10.80 -6.38
C VAL A 34 -3.17 12.21 -6.73
N ASP A 35 -1.87 12.46 -6.70
CA ASP A 35 -1.23 13.70 -7.11
C ASP A 35 -0.95 13.79 -8.63
N GLY A 36 -1.22 12.71 -9.38
CA GLY A 36 -1.09 12.62 -10.84
C GLY A 36 0.20 11.96 -11.34
N HIS A 37 1.15 11.60 -10.48
CA HIS A 37 2.40 10.95 -10.91
C HIS A 37 2.21 9.46 -11.21
N GLU A 38 2.92 8.93 -12.20
CA GLU A 38 2.94 7.48 -12.48
C GLU A 38 3.80 6.73 -11.45
N ASP A 39 3.37 5.53 -11.03
CA ASP A 39 4.17 4.66 -10.18
C ASP A 39 5.41 4.14 -10.92
N ASN A 40 6.58 4.45 -10.34
CA ASN A 40 7.87 3.92 -10.77
C ASN A 40 8.55 3.06 -9.68
N LEU A 41 7.93 2.91 -8.51
CA LEU A 41 8.49 2.22 -7.34
C LEU A 41 8.24 0.71 -7.38
N ARG A 42 7.06 0.30 -7.83
CA ARG A 42 6.70 -1.10 -8.10
C ARG A 42 6.87 -2.06 -6.91
N TYR A 43 6.41 -1.64 -5.74
CA TYR A 43 6.45 -2.41 -4.48
C TYR A 43 5.39 -3.54 -4.39
N TRP A 44 5.01 -4.08 -5.56
CA TRP A 44 3.98 -5.11 -5.73
C TRP A 44 4.44 -6.47 -5.22
N ILE A 45 3.52 -7.21 -4.63
CA ILE A 45 3.70 -8.63 -4.34
C ILE A 45 3.80 -9.38 -5.68
N PRO A 46 4.81 -10.24 -5.89
CA PRO A 46 5.03 -10.90 -7.18
C PRO A 46 3.91 -11.85 -7.61
N GLN A 47 3.13 -12.36 -6.66
CA GLN A 47 2.02 -13.28 -6.89
C GLN A 47 0.73 -12.62 -6.41
N PRO A 48 -0.41 -12.85 -7.10
CA PRO A 48 -1.70 -12.35 -6.64
C PRO A 48 -1.95 -12.82 -5.22
N TYR A 49 -2.13 -11.86 -4.31
CA TYR A 49 -2.38 -12.18 -2.92
C TYR A 49 -3.89 -12.31 -2.69
N GLY A 50 -4.67 -11.29 -3.05
CA GLY A 50 -6.13 -11.22 -2.94
C GLY A 50 -6.86 -11.00 -4.28
N ALA A 51 -8.09 -10.49 -4.18
CA ALA A 51 -8.93 -10.19 -5.33
C ALA A 51 -8.38 -9.01 -6.12
N SER A 52 -8.29 -9.12 -7.44
CA SER A 52 -7.77 -8.03 -8.29
C SER A 52 -8.77 -6.88 -8.44
N GLY A 53 -8.26 -5.66 -8.54
CA GLY A 53 -9.05 -4.48 -8.84
C GLY A 53 -8.20 -3.27 -9.19
N LEU A 54 -8.81 -2.08 -9.18
CA LEU A 54 -8.17 -0.85 -9.63
C LEU A 54 -7.45 -0.10 -8.52
N PHE A 55 -7.56 -0.51 -7.26
CA PHE A 55 -6.99 0.20 -6.12
C PHE A 55 -5.77 -0.51 -5.58
N ALA A 56 -4.76 0.24 -5.13
CA ALA A 56 -3.60 -0.34 -4.49
C ALA A 56 -3.83 -0.48 -2.97
N LEU A 57 -3.57 -1.67 -2.47
CA LEU A 57 -3.66 -2.02 -1.06
C LEU A 57 -2.28 -2.34 -0.53
N LEU A 58 -1.89 -1.69 0.58
CA LEU A 58 -0.75 -2.13 1.37
C LEU A 58 -1.20 -3.28 2.27
N VAL A 59 -0.57 -4.43 2.08
CA VAL A 59 -0.77 -5.62 2.91
C VAL A 59 0.18 -5.55 4.10
N PRO A 60 -0.33 -5.36 5.34
CA PRO A 60 0.50 -5.43 6.53
C PRO A 60 1.03 -6.86 6.64
N ARG A 61 2.31 -7.02 6.97
CA ARG A 61 2.92 -8.35 7.05
C ARG A 61 2.32 -9.13 8.22
N PRO A 62 1.61 -10.24 8.00
CA PRO A 62 1.36 -11.20 9.06
C PRO A 62 2.67 -11.94 9.39
N TYR A 63 2.74 -12.53 10.58
CA TYR A 63 3.95 -13.20 11.09
C TYR A 63 4.50 -14.32 10.18
N ASP A 64 3.69 -14.87 9.28
CA ASP A 64 3.96 -16.05 8.45
C ASP A 64 4.38 -15.74 7.00
N ILE A 65 4.37 -14.47 6.57
CA ILE A 65 4.82 -14.08 5.21
C ILE A 65 6.28 -13.62 5.21
N VAL A 66 7.10 -14.28 4.38
CA VAL A 66 8.56 -14.03 4.23
C VAL A 66 8.85 -13.20 2.97
N LEU A 67 8.07 -12.15 2.71
CA LEU A 67 8.35 -11.21 1.61
C LEU A 67 9.31 -10.10 2.05
N PRO A 68 10.08 -9.50 1.13
CA PRO A 68 10.83 -8.28 1.42
C PRO A 68 9.93 -7.22 2.04
N VAL A 69 10.47 -6.45 2.99
CA VAL A 69 9.76 -5.36 3.69
C VAL A 69 9.08 -4.36 2.75
N THR A 70 9.64 -4.20 1.55
CA THR A 70 9.14 -3.28 0.53
C THR A 70 8.22 -3.93 -0.51
N GLN A 71 8.02 -5.24 -0.52
CA GLN A 71 7.17 -5.92 -1.51
C GLN A 71 5.86 -6.37 -0.87
N ASN A 72 4.96 -5.42 -0.66
CA ASN A 72 3.73 -5.65 0.07
C ASN A 72 2.53 -4.83 -0.45
N TRP A 73 2.53 -4.48 -1.74
CA TRP A 73 1.35 -3.93 -2.39
C TRP A 73 0.60 -5.00 -3.18
N ASP A 74 -0.72 -4.97 -3.14
CA ASP A 74 -1.58 -5.80 -3.97
C ASP A 74 -2.67 -4.95 -4.62
N ALA A 75 -3.17 -5.41 -5.76
CA ALA A 75 -4.33 -4.80 -6.40
C ALA A 75 -5.60 -5.28 -5.69
N SER A 76 -6.58 -4.40 -5.50
CA SER A 76 -7.82 -4.72 -4.79
C SER A 76 -9.03 -4.01 -5.37
N ASP A 77 -10.20 -4.64 -5.22
CA ASP A 77 -11.50 -4.03 -5.50
C ASP A 77 -11.95 -3.11 -4.33
N ASN A 78 -13.06 -2.39 -4.49
CA ASN A 78 -13.56 -1.48 -3.45
C ASN A 78 -14.71 -2.08 -2.63
N LEU A 79 -14.81 -3.41 -2.53
CA LEU A 79 -15.92 -4.08 -1.85
C LEU A 79 -15.74 -4.15 -0.33
N PHE A 80 -14.52 -3.92 0.17
CA PHE A 80 -14.17 -4.02 1.59
C PHE A 80 -13.97 -2.67 2.26
N LEU A 81 -14.40 -2.56 3.52
CA LEU A 81 -14.11 -1.43 4.39
C LEU A 81 -12.74 -1.63 5.05
N LEU A 82 -11.69 -1.12 4.40
CA LEU A 82 -10.31 -1.20 4.88
C LEU A 82 -9.85 0.13 5.46
N ARG A 83 -8.76 0.10 6.26
CA ARG A 83 -8.09 1.32 6.74
C ARG A 83 -7.39 2.02 5.58
N PHE A 84 -6.92 3.25 5.79
CA PHE A 84 -6.15 4.01 4.80
C PHE A 84 -4.98 4.73 5.46
N ILE A 85 -3.96 5.05 4.66
CA ILE A 85 -2.81 5.85 5.07
C ILE A 85 -2.88 7.18 4.32
N CYS A 86 -2.62 8.28 5.02
CA CYS A 86 -2.49 9.60 4.43
C CYS A 86 -1.09 10.14 4.67
N GLU A 87 -0.59 10.92 3.71
CA GLU A 87 0.64 11.71 3.87
C GLU A 87 0.31 13.20 4.03
N CYS A 88 1.21 13.92 4.68
CA CYS A 88 1.19 15.38 4.74
C CYS A 88 2.60 15.91 4.94
N GLU A 89 2.84 17.17 4.56
CA GLU A 89 4.12 17.82 4.77
C GLU A 89 4.41 17.96 6.28
N ALA A 90 5.63 17.58 6.68
CA ALA A 90 6.07 17.73 8.05
C ALA A 90 6.33 19.21 8.39
N LEU A 91 5.81 19.66 9.53
CA LEU A 91 6.15 20.97 10.10
C LEU A 91 7.57 20.93 10.67
N ILE A 92 8.52 21.54 9.97
CA ILE A 92 9.91 21.65 10.42
C ILE A 92 10.03 22.90 11.31
N ARG A 93 10.39 22.69 12.58
CA ARG A 93 10.66 23.79 13.51
C ARG A 93 12.11 24.24 13.34
N SER A 94 12.32 25.51 13.00
CA SER A 94 13.66 26.11 12.99
C SER A 94 14.20 26.21 14.41
N ASN A 95 15.44 25.76 14.63
CA ASN A 95 16.17 25.95 15.88
C ASN A 95 16.72 27.37 16.00
#